data_AF-A0A966WEV4-F1
#
_entry.id   AF-A0A966WEV4-F1
#
_cell.length_a   1.000
_cell.length_b   1.000
_cell.length_c   1.000
_cell.angle_alpha   90.00
_cell.angle_beta   90.00
_cell.angle_gamma   90.00
#
_symmetry.space_group_name_H-M   'P 1'
#
loop_
_entity.id
_entity.type
_entity.pdbx_description
1 polymer ?
#
loop_
_entity_poly.entity_id
_entity_poly.type
_entity_poly.pdbx_seq_one_letter_code
_entity_poly.pdbx_strand_id
1 'polypeptide(L)'
;GVVGLSGLLFLVVVESISKKKITTHRLLDIAASAATVVGLFFAFYYGANNAALSPLKFPAAIQGELSIYSGAFIFVAAGFLILGLINFQLISVAGGLLDKSIRNDAVFIFCLGAGVSGVLLSLMIDVYMGAQLYFLHSATIIILIFSACFTAETVISICQKYRVTRNLVLLIAIGLLSSALAWLTPSLNSGSKIAILLRLSRSMVFLVPLTFSLLFAVLQTKFKKLPAAIGFISLSLASLGVGFYGSNWWVVLNREFSSFDRNQQANLGSQELNNAMQWLKAQSGQDDVFASNNDSFLLSALSQRRGFLQSKYLLRRHTVFTADWEGELDSRGDLLTQIFSEPSESNLRQIADRGVRWLVVEKTKLTSNVLKSFGTASFENDEYLILDLSLLA
;
A
#
# COMPACT_ATOMS: atom_id res chain seq x y z
N GLY A 1 12.32 -15.10 -1.06
CA GLY A 1 13.20 -15.81 -0.11
C GLY A 1 12.44 -16.23 1.13
N VAL A 2 12.38 -15.34 2.14
CA VAL A 2 11.76 -15.62 3.46
C VAL A 2 10.36 -16.24 3.35
N VAL A 3 9.45 -15.62 2.60
CA VAL A 3 8.06 -16.12 2.44
C VAL A 3 7.99 -17.56 1.89
N GLY A 4 8.82 -17.88 0.89
CA GLY A 4 8.87 -19.22 0.31
C GLY A 4 9.47 -20.24 1.27
N LEU A 5 10.56 -19.91 1.97
CA LEU A 5 11.15 -20.80 2.97
C LEU A 5 10.20 -21.05 4.15
N SER A 6 9.46 -20.03 4.60
CA SER A 6 8.40 -20.20 5.60
C SER A 6 7.29 -21.15 5.12
N GLY A 7 6.92 -21.09 3.84
CA GLY A 7 5.97 -22.02 3.24
C GLY A 7 6.48 -23.47 3.24
N LEU A 8 7.76 -23.68 2.93
CA LEU A 8 8.38 -25.01 3.01
C LEU A 8 8.37 -25.54 4.44
N LEU A 9 8.74 -24.69 5.42
CA LEU A 9 8.71 -25.07 6.82
C LEU A 9 7.30 -25.46 7.28
N PHE A 10 6.30 -24.67 6.90
CA PHE A 10 4.91 -24.96 7.19
C PHE A 10 4.48 -26.33 6.63
N LEU A 11 4.84 -26.63 5.37
CA LEU A 11 4.62 -27.94 4.76
C LEU A 11 5.25 -29.07 5.58
N VAL A 12 6.53 -28.94 5.95
CA VAL A 12 7.22 -29.99 6.70
C VAL A 12 6.59 -30.22 8.08
N VAL A 13 6.17 -29.16 8.77
CA VAL A 13 5.45 -29.25 10.05
C VAL A 13 4.11 -29.98 9.88
N VAL A 14 3.29 -29.58 8.90
CA VAL A 14 1.98 -30.19 8.64
C VAL A 14 2.12 -31.66 8.25
N GLU A 15 3.08 -32.00 7.39
CA GLU A 15 3.35 -33.40 7.01
C GLU A 15 3.82 -34.26 8.19
N SER A 16 4.62 -33.69 9.09
CA SER A 16 5.15 -34.41 10.25
C SER A 16 4.05 -34.73 11.26
N ILE A 17 3.12 -33.79 11.47
CA ILE A 17 1.94 -33.97 12.33
C ILE A 17 0.95 -34.95 11.70
N SER A 18 0.64 -34.80 10.40
CA SER A 18 -0.40 -35.60 9.73
C SER A 18 -0.01 -37.06 9.55
N LYS A 19 1.26 -37.35 9.25
CA LYS A 19 1.75 -38.73 9.05
C LYS A 19 2.12 -39.44 10.36
N LYS A 20 1.97 -38.79 11.53
CA LYS A 20 2.40 -39.31 12.86
C LYS A 20 3.82 -39.92 12.87
N LYS A 21 4.69 -39.50 11.95
CA LYS A 21 6.07 -39.98 11.81
C LYS A 21 6.99 -38.81 12.09
N ILE A 22 7.12 -38.49 13.37
CA ILE A 22 8.16 -37.59 13.86
C ILE A 22 9.40 -38.46 14.08
N THR A 23 10.24 -38.55 13.05
CA THR A 23 11.59 -39.12 13.17
C THR A 23 12.58 -38.01 13.50
N THR A 24 13.66 -38.34 14.21
CA THR A 24 14.71 -37.39 14.61
C THR A 24 15.33 -36.63 13.43
N HIS A 25 15.47 -37.28 12.27
CA HIS A 25 15.92 -36.63 11.03
C HIS A 25 14.96 -35.55 10.52
N ARG A 26 13.64 -35.78 10.56
CA ARG A 26 12.65 -34.77 10.14
C ARG A 26 12.58 -33.59 11.09
N LEU A 27 12.77 -33.81 12.39
CA LEU A 27 12.90 -32.73 13.36
C LEU A 27 14.14 -31.87 13.10
N LEU A 28 15.26 -32.49 12.70
CA LEU A 28 16.47 -31.79 12.27
C LEU A 28 16.22 -30.94 11.01
N ASP A 29 15.49 -31.45 10.02
CA ASP A 29 15.15 -30.69 8.80
C ASP A 29 14.21 -29.51 9.11
N ILE A 30 13.23 -29.70 10.00
CA ILE A 30 12.35 -28.63 10.50
C ILE A 30 13.17 -27.60 11.26
N ALA A 31 14.02 -28.03 12.19
CA ALA A 31 14.86 -27.15 13.00
C ALA A 31 15.86 -26.37 12.13
N ALA A 32 16.49 -27.02 11.15
CA ALA A 32 17.40 -26.38 10.21
C ALA A 32 16.67 -25.38 9.30
N SER A 33 15.49 -25.74 8.79
CA SER A 33 14.65 -24.82 8.01
C SER A 33 14.17 -23.64 8.87
N ALA A 34 13.79 -23.89 10.13
CA ALA A 34 13.34 -22.87 11.08
C ALA A 34 14.49 -21.92 11.42
N ALA A 35 15.63 -22.47 11.79
CA ALA A 35 16.85 -21.72 12.04
C ALA A 35 17.31 -20.94 10.80
N THR A 36 17.09 -21.46 9.60
CA THR A 36 17.40 -20.75 8.35
C THR A 36 16.41 -19.62 8.08
N VAL A 37 15.10 -19.85 8.23
CA VAL A 37 14.07 -18.81 8.05
C VAL A 37 14.23 -17.70 9.09
N VAL A 38 14.33 -18.08 10.36
CA VAL A 38 14.52 -17.17 11.49
C VAL A 38 15.89 -16.49 11.38
N GLY A 39 16.94 -17.24 11.08
CA GLY A 39 18.29 -16.72 10.91
C GLY A 39 18.41 -15.74 9.75
N LEU A 40 17.85 -16.04 8.58
CA LEU A 40 17.81 -15.10 7.45
C LEU A 40 16.92 -13.89 7.78
N PHE A 41 15.80 -14.09 8.47
CA PHE A 41 14.97 -12.99 8.93
C PHE A 41 15.74 -12.03 9.84
N PHE A 42 16.42 -12.54 10.88
CA PHE A 42 17.24 -11.75 11.79
C PHE A 42 18.48 -11.16 11.09
N ALA A 43 19.16 -11.91 10.23
CA ALA A 43 20.35 -11.44 9.51
C ALA A 43 20.04 -10.31 8.52
N PHE A 44 18.93 -10.40 7.77
CA PHE A 44 18.57 -9.37 6.80
C PHE A 44 17.89 -8.15 7.42
N TYR A 45 17.08 -8.33 8.47
CA TYR A 45 16.25 -7.24 8.99
C TYR A 45 16.71 -6.65 10.33
N TYR A 46 17.14 -7.49 11.28
CA TYR A 46 17.67 -7.01 12.57
C TYR A 46 19.14 -6.60 12.48
N GLY A 47 19.95 -7.28 11.67
CA GLY A 47 21.35 -6.90 11.43
C GLY A 47 21.52 -5.49 10.82
N ALA A 48 20.44 -4.92 10.28
CA ALA A 48 20.42 -3.59 9.69
C ALA A 48 19.63 -2.54 10.51
N ASN A 49 19.17 -2.85 11.74
CA ASN A 49 18.25 -2.00 12.53
C ASN A 49 17.00 -1.54 11.76
N ASN A 50 16.59 -2.29 10.73
CA ASN A 50 15.59 -1.84 9.76
C ASN A 50 14.17 -2.35 10.02
N ALA A 51 13.93 -3.06 11.13
CA ALA A 51 12.64 -3.66 11.44
C ALA A 51 12.28 -3.51 12.92
N ALA A 52 11.09 -2.99 13.18
CA ALA A 52 10.44 -3.00 14.47
C ALA A 52 9.20 -3.91 14.41
N LEU A 53 8.81 -4.50 15.54
CA LEU A 53 7.50 -5.14 15.66
C LEU A 53 6.48 -4.05 15.95
N SER A 54 5.74 -3.63 14.93
CA SER A 54 4.62 -2.70 15.11
C SER A 54 3.44 -3.17 14.27
N PRO A 55 2.49 -3.90 14.88
CA PRO A 55 1.38 -4.47 14.15
C PRO A 55 0.52 -3.34 13.56
N LEU A 56 0.07 -3.53 12.31
CA LEU A 56 -0.93 -2.68 11.63
C LEU A 56 -0.51 -1.25 11.29
N LYS A 57 0.76 -0.89 11.44
CA LYS A 57 1.30 0.33 10.81
C LYS A 57 1.28 0.26 9.29
N PHE A 58 1.37 -0.92 8.71
CA PHE A 58 1.39 -1.14 7.26
C PHE A 58 0.12 -0.65 6.52
N PRO A 59 -1.10 -1.04 6.94
CA PRO A 59 -2.34 -0.46 6.41
C PRO A 59 -2.39 1.06 6.52
N ALA A 60 -1.94 1.62 7.65
CA ALA A 60 -1.83 3.07 7.83
C ALA A 60 -0.87 3.71 6.82
N ALA A 61 0.25 3.05 6.52
CA ALA A 61 1.27 3.52 5.60
C ALA A 61 0.84 3.46 4.12
N ILE A 62 0.05 2.46 3.70
CA ILE A 62 -0.45 2.36 2.31
C ILE A 62 -1.36 3.54 1.95
N GLN A 63 -2.21 3.95 2.89
CA GLN A 63 -3.16 5.04 2.65
C GLN A 63 -2.82 6.33 3.37
N GLY A 64 -1.64 6.45 4.01
CA GLY A 64 -1.06 7.64 4.68
C GLY A 64 -1.92 8.26 5.78
N GLU A 65 -3.12 8.65 5.41
CA GLU A 65 -4.23 9.22 6.16
C GLU A 65 -4.99 8.18 6.99
N LEU A 66 -4.73 6.87 6.86
CA LEU A 66 -5.27 5.90 7.82
C LEU A 66 -4.62 6.04 9.21
N SER A 67 -3.53 6.80 9.32
CA SER A 67 -2.89 7.19 10.59
C SER A 67 -3.80 7.98 11.54
N ILE A 68 -4.83 8.68 11.03
CA ILE A 68 -5.80 9.39 11.89
C ILE A 68 -6.85 8.46 12.53
N TYR A 69 -6.89 7.17 12.14
CA TYR A 69 -7.78 6.19 12.76
C TYR A 69 -7.02 5.33 13.76
N SER A 70 -7.59 5.15 14.95
CA SER A 70 -7.07 4.28 16.00
C SER A 70 -8.11 3.25 16.44
N GLY A 71 -7.68 2.23 17.19
CA GLY A 71 -8.58 1.19 17.71
C GLY A 71 -9.25 0.37 16.60
N ALA A 72 -10.51 -0.03 16.78
CA ALA A 72 -11.18 -0.98 15.88
C ALA A 72 -11.25 -0.53 14.39
N PHE A 73 -11.26 0.77 14.12
CA PHE A 73 -11.38 1.29 12.75
C PHE A 73 -10.17 0.97 11.88
N ILE A 74 -8.95 1.04 12.42
CA ILE A 74 -7.74 0.72 11.65
C ILE A 74 -7.68 -0.77 11.30
N PHE A 75 -8.20 -1.66 12.17
CA PHE A 75 -8.29 -3.10 11.91
C PHE A 75 -9.28 -3.40 10.79
N VAL A 76 -10.45 -2.74 10.80
CA VAL A 76 -11.47 -2.92 9.76
C VAL A 76 -10.96 -2.41 8.41
N ALA A 77 -10.33 -1.23 8.39
CA ALA A 77 -9.74 -0.67 7.18
C ALA A 77 -8.62 -1.56 6.61
N ALA A 78 -7.72 -2.04 7.48
CA ALA A 78 -6.70 -3.02 7.13
C ALA A 78 -7.28 -4.30 6.52
N GLY A 79 -8.36 -4.81 7.12
CA GLY A 79 -9.08 -5.98 6.62
C GLY A 79 -9.58 -5.78 5.21
N PHE A 80 -10.27 -4.66 4.92
CA PHE A 80 -10.76 -4.37 3.57
C PHE A 80 -9.63 -4.19 2.56
N LEU A 81 -8.54 -3.55 2.97
CA LEU A 81 -7.38 -3.34 2.10
C LEU A 81 -6.73 -4.69 1.72
N ILE A 82 -6.50 -5.57 2.70
CA ILE A 82 -5.93 -6.90 2.46
C ILE A 82 -6.88 -7.76 1.64
N LEU A 83 -8.16 -7.81 1.99
CA LEU A 83 -9.16 -8.55 1.21
C LEU A 83 -9.20 -8.05 -0.24
N GLY A 84 -9.14 -6.75 -0.46
CA GLY A 84 -9.04 -6.15 -1.79
C GLY A 84 -7.78 -6.61 -2.54
N LEU A 85 -6.63 -6.73 -1.87
CA LEU A 85 -5.36 -7.14 -2.49
C LEU A 85 -5.28 -8.62 -2.84
N ILE A 86 -5.82 -9.51 -1.99
CA ILE A 86 -5.66 -10.97 -2.14
C ILE A 86 -6.99 -11.71 -2.40
N ASN A 87 -8.03 -11.02 -2.87
CA ASN A 87 -9.39 -11.58 -3.03
C ASN A 87 -9.39 -12.91 -3.84
N PHE A 88 -8.78 -12.92 -5.02
CA PHE A 88 -8.76 -14.05 -5.94
C PHE A 88 -8.03 -15.25 -5.33
N GLN A 89 -6.89 -14.98 -4.70
CA GLN A 89 -6.07 -15.95 -4.00
C GLN A 89 -6.83 -16.57 -2.82
N LEU A 90 -7.55 -15.73 -2.05
CA LEU A 90 -8.30 -16.16 -0.88
C LEU A 90 -9.47 -17.10 -1.23
N ILE A 91 -10.21 -16.81 -2.30
CA ILE A 91 -11.29 -17.69 -2.77
C ILE A 91 -10.75 -19.01 -3.29
N SER A 92 -9.63 -19.00 -4.01
CA SER A 92 -9.00 -20.22 -4.51
C SER A 92 -8.49 -21.10 -3.35
N VAL A 93 -7.88 -20.49 -2.33
CA VAL A 93 -7.48 -21.20 -1.10
C VAL A 93 -8.69 -21.78 -0.37
N ALA A 94 -9.79 -21.04 -0.24
CA ALA A 94 -11.03 -21.56 0.35
C ALA A 94 -11.56 -22.77 -0.43
N GLY A 95 -11.48 -22.73 -1.77
CA GLY A 95 -11.77 -23.87 -2.63
C GLY A 95 -10.90 -25.09 -2.35
N GLY A 96 -9.57 -24.90 -2.29
CA GLY A 96 -8.63 -25.97 -1.97
C GLY A 96 -8.83 -26.57 -0.57
N LEU A 97 -9.20 -25.77 0.43
CA LEU A 97 -9.52 -26.26 1.78
C LEU A 97 -10.78 -27.13 1.83
N LEU A 98 -11.73 -26.88 0.94
CA LEU A 98 -12.99 -27.62 0.86
C LEU A 98 -12.87 -28.92 0.06
N ASP A 99 -11.90 -29.01 -0.87
CA ASP A 99 -11.61 -30.22 -1.61
C ASP A 99 -10.66 -31.13 -0.82
N LYS A 100 -11.11 -32.35 -0.50
CA LYS A 100 -10.31 -33.31 0.28
C LYS A 100 -9.02 -33.73 -0.43
N SER A 101 -9.02 -33.77 -1.76
CA SER A 101 -7.86 -34.18 -2.55
C SER A 101 -6.79 -33.09 -2.52
N ILE A 102 -7.18 -31.84 -2.76
CA ILE A 102 -6.30 -30.67 -2.78
C ILE A 102 -5.81 -30.32 -1.38
N ARG A 103 -6.66 -30.42 -0.36
CA ARG A 103 -6.29 -30.08 1.02
C ARG A 103 -5.08 -30.84 1.54
N ASN A 104 -4.88 -32.08 1.06
CA ASN A 104 -3.76 -32.92 1.46
C ASN A 104 -2.58 -32.86 0.47
N ASP A 105 -2.70 -32.08 -0.60
CA ASP A 105 -1.65 -31.91 -1.59
C ASP A 105 -0.50 -31.05 -1.03
N ALA A 106 0.74 -31.51 -1.25
CA ALA A 106 1.92 -30.86 -0.71
C ALA A 106 2.14 -29.45 -1.30
N VAL A 107 1.81 -29.26 -2.58
CA VAL A 107 1.93 -27.94 -3.24
C VAL A 107 0.91 -26.98 -2.65
N PHE A 108 -0.32 -27.44 -2.44
CA PHE A 108 -1.36 -26.63 -1.79
C PHE A 108 -0.96 -26.21 -0.37
N ILE A 109 -0.48 -27.15 0.45
CA ILE A 109 -0.05 -26.87 1.84
C ILE A 109 1.14 -25.89 1.85
N PHE A 110 2.10 -26.04 0.93
CA PHE A 110 3.20 -25.10 0.75
C PHE A 110 2.69 -23.69 0.40
N CYS A 111 1.82 -23.57 -0.62
CA CYS A 111 1.26 -22.29 -1.04
C CYS A 111 0.45 -21.63 0.08
N LEU A 112 -0.32 -22.40 0.85
CA LEU A 112 -1.04 -21.93 2.03
C LEU A 112 -0.07 -21.38 3.09
N GLY A 113 0.98 -22.13 3.41
CA GLY A 113 2.00 -21.71 4.38
C GLY A 113 2.74 -20.44 3.96
N ALA A 114 3.12 -20.35 2.69
CA ALA A 114 3.74 -19.15 2.12
C ALA A 114 2.77 -17.95 2.18
N GLY A 115 1.49 -18.18 1.88
CA GLY A 115 0.44 -17.18 1.97
C GLY A 115 0.27 -16.62 3.38
N VAL A 116 0.04 -17.51 4.35
CA VAL A 116 -0.12 -17.15 5.76
C VAL A 116 1.12 -16.41 6.27
N SER A 117 2.32 -16.91 5.97
CA SER A 117 3.56 -16.26 6.38
C SER A 117 3.71 -14.86 5.79
N GLY A 118 3.48 -14.67 4.48
CA GLY A 118 3.63 -13.35 3.87
C GLY A 118 2.61 -12.33 4.38
N VAL A 119 1.36 -12.74 4.63
CA VAL A 119 0.34 -11.88 5.25
C VAL A 119 0.74 -11.51 6.68
N LEU A 120 1.16 -12.48 7.50
CA LEU A 120 1.60 -12.22 8.88
C LEU A 120 2.82 -11.31 8.94
N LEU A 121 3.85 -11.58 8.12
CA LEU A 121 5.05 -10.74 8.04
C LEU A 121 4.69 -9.31 7.58
N SER A 122 3.78 -9.17 6.62
CA SER A 122 3.30 -7.86 6.16
C SER A 122 2.51 -7.10 7.22
N LEU A 123 1.85 -7.80 8.16
CA LEU A 123 1.02 -7.20 9.21
C LEU A 123 1.78 -6.90 10.50
N MET A 124 2.75 -7.75 10.85
CA MET A 124 3.42 -7.73 12.16
C MET A 124 4.70 -6.91 12.16
N ILE A 125 5.31 -6.72 11.00
CA ILE A 125 6.60 -6.05 10.91
C ILE A 125 6.41 -4.64 10.38
N ASP A 126 6.96 -3.69 11.11
CA ASP A 126 7.21 -2.35 10.62
C ASP A 126 8.63 -2.31 10.06
N VAL A 127 8.73 -2.40 8.75
CA VAL A 127 10.01 -2.30 8.03
C VAL A 127 10.04 -0.95 7.33
N TYR A 128 11.20 -0.30 7.35
CA TYR A 128 11.45 0.88 6.51
C TYR A 128 11.11 0.60 5.04
N MET A 129 10.70 1.64 4.31
CA MET A 129 10.39 1.62 2.87
C MET A 129 9.12 0.89 2.44
N GLY A 130 8.15 0.64 3.33
CA GLY A 130 6.93 -0.06 2.93
C GLY A 130 7.19 -1.51 2.50
N ALA A 131 8.34 -2.07 2.91
CA ALA A 131 8.83 -3.36 2.45
C ALA A 131 7.93 -4.53 2.87
N GLN A 132 6.98 -4.27 3.76
CA GLN A 132 5.87 -5.18 4.06
C GLN A 132 5.10 -5.60 2.78
N LEU A 133 4.93 -4.68 1.81
CA LEU A 133 4.32 -4.97 0.52
C LEU A 133 5.08 -6.07 -0.22
N TYR A 134 6.41 -6.15 -0.10
CA TYR A 134 7.17 -7.21 -0.75
C TYR A 134 6.84 -8.59 -0.18
N PHE A 135 6.54 -8.70 1.12
CA PHE A 135 6.10 -9.97 1.72
C PHE A 135 4.71 -10.37 1.23
N LEU A 136 3.77 -9.42 1.24
CA LEU A 136 2.42 -9.66 0.74
C LEU A 136 2.42 -9.98 -0.75
N HIS A 137 3.20 -9.26 -1.55
CA HIS A 137 3.35 -9.48 -2.99
C HIS A 137 4.00 -10.85 -3.28
N SER A 138 5.03 -11.23 -2.52
CA SER A 138 5.67 -12.55 -2.64
C SER A 138 4.68 -13.68 -2.33
N ALA A 139 3.91 -13.55 -1.25
CA ALA A 139 2.84 -14.49 -0.92
C ALA A 139 1.78 -14.56 -2.03
N THR A 140 1.37 -13.40 -2.54
CA THR A 140 0.37 -13.28 -3.59
C THR A 140 0.83 -14.00 -4.86
N ILE A 141 2.09 -13.85 -5.29
CA ILE A 141 2.65 -14.57 -6.44
C ILE A 141 2.62 -16.08 -6.22
N ILE A 142 3.10 -16.55 -5.06
CA ILE A 142 3.16 -17.99 -4.77
C ILE A 142 1.75 -18.61 -4.78
N ILE A 143 0.77 -17.95 -4.15
CA ILE A 143 -0.61 -18.42 -4.14
C ILE A 143 -1.27 -18.26 -5.52
N LEU A 144 -0.87 -17.26 -6.32
CA LEU A 144 -1.42 -17.02 -7.65
C LEU A 144 -1.19 -18.23 -8.58
N ILE A 145 -0.03 -18.89 -8.49
CA ILE A 145 0.27 -20.10 -9.26
C ILE A 145 -0.78 -21.19 -8.97
N PHE A 146 -1.02 -21.48 -7.69
CA PHE A 146 -2.06 -22.42 -7.29
C PHE A 146 -3.45 -21.95 -7.73
N SER A 147 -3.76 -20.66 -7.55
CA SER A 147 -5.07 -20.09 -7.84
C SER A 147 -5.41 -20.17 -9.32
N ALA A 148 -4.43 -19.95 -10.20
CA ALA A 148 -4.59 -20.07 -11.64
C ALA A 148 -4.90 -21.52 -12.04
N CYS A 149 -4.13 -22.50 -11.54
CA CYS A 149 -4.37 -23.92 -11.81
C CYS A 149 -5.73 -24.38 -11.30
N PHE A 150 -6.04 -24.09 -10.02
CA PHE A 150 -7.32 -24.41 -9.40
C PHE A 150 -8.51 -23.84 -10.18
N THR A 151 -8.42 -22.57 -10.58
CA THR A 151 -9.49 -21.90 -11.34
C THR A 151 -9.65 -22.51 -12.72
N ALA A 152 -8.55 -22.79 -13.42
CA ALA A 152 -8.59 -23.41 -14.75
C ALA A 152 -9.26 -24.79 -14.71
N GLU A 153 -8.84 -25.66 -13.79
CA GLU A 153 -9.44 -27.00 -13.61
C GLU A 153 -10.93 -26.92 -13.26
N THR A 154 -11.28 -26.01 -12.34
CA THR A 154 -12.67 -25.83 -11.93
C THR A 154 -13.53 -25.34 -13.11
N VAL A 155 -13.03 -24.39 -13.90
CA VAL A 155 -13.73 -23.89 -15.09
C VAL A 155 -13.88 -24.98 -16.14
N ILE A 156 -12.83 -25.76 -16.44
CA ILE A 156 -12.89 -26.88 -17.38
C ILE A 156 -13.95 -27.89 -16.94
N SER A 157 -13.94 -28.28 -15.67
CA SER A 157 -14.93 -29.19 -15.09
C SER A 157 -16.36 -28.67 -15.24
N ILE A 158 -16.58 -27.38 -14.98
CA ILE A 158 -17.89 -26.73 -15.15
C ILE A 158 -18.30 -26.72 -16.64
N CYS A 159 -17.41 -26.35 -17.54
CA CYS A 159 -17.66 -26.34 -18.98
C CYS A 159 -18.08 -27.73 -19.49
N GLN A 160 -17.33 -28.77 -19.11
CA GLN A 160 -17.61 -30.15 -19.52
C GLN A 160 -18.94 -30.64 -18.94
N LYS A 161 -19.18 -30.40 -17.65
CA LYS A 161 -20.33 -30.93 -16.93
C LYS A 161 -21.64 -30.24 -17.29
N TYR A 162 -21.60 -28.94 -17.60
CA TYR A 162 -22.82 -28.15 -17.74
C TYR A 162 -22.98 -27.49 -19.12
N ARG A 163 -21.95 -27.49 -19.98
CA ARG A 163 -21.96 -26.89 -21.34
C ARG A 163 -22.40 -25.42 -21.36
N VAL A 164 -21.94 -24.62 -20.40
CA VAL A 164 -22.42 -23.24 -20.18
C VAL A 164 -21.35 -22.20 -20.51
N THR A 165 -21.08 -21.99 -21.79
CA THR A 165 -20.07 -21.00 -22.24
C THR A 165 -20.55 -19.55 -22.06
N ARG A 166 -21.83 -19.27 -22.35
CA ARG A 166 -22.40 -17.91 -22.30
C ARG A 166 -22.35 -17.29 -20.90
N ASN A 167 -22.62 -18.08 -19.86
CA ASN A 167 -22.66 -17.54 -18.50
C ASN A 167 -21.26 -17.29 -17.93
N LEU A 168 -20.27 -18.06 -18.36
CA LEU A 168 -18.87 -17.80 -18.02
C LEU A 168 -18.37 -16.49 -18.65
N VAL A 169 -18.73 -16.23 -19.91
CA VAL A 169 -18.44 -14.95 -20.58
C VAL A 169 -19.08 -13.78 -19.83
N LEU A 170 -20.32 -13.93 -19.35
CA LEU A 170 -20.98 -12.89 -18.54
C LEU A 170 -20.23 -12.62 -17.24
N LEU A 171 -19.78 -13.65 -16.52
CA LEU A 171 -19.02 -13.49 -15.28
C LEU A 171 -17.66 -12.81 -15.51
N ILE A 172 -16.98 -13.14 -16.62
CA ILE A 172 -15.75 -12.47 -17.05
C ILE A 172 -16.02 -10.98 -17.33
N ALA A 173 -17.10 -10.69 -18.07
CA ALA A 173 -17.49 -9.31 -18.36
C ALA A 173 -17.82 -8.51 -17.09
N ILE A 174 -18.53 -9.12 -16.13
CA ILE A 174 -18.82 -8.50 -14.82
C ILE A 174 -17.52 -8.20 -14.07
N GLY A 175 -16.59 -9.16 -14.01
CA GLY A 175 -15.29 -8.95 -13.37
C GLY A 175 -14.51 -7.79 -13.99
N LEU A 176 -14.37 -7.79 -15.33
CA LEU A 176 -13.70 -6.73 -16.07
C LEU A 176 -14.37 -5.36 -15.87
N LEU A 177 -15.70 -5.28 -16.00
CA LEU A 177 -16.44 -4.03 -15.82
C LEU A 177 -16.39 -3.52 -14.38
N SER A 178 -16.25 -4.41 -13.41
CA SER A 178 -16.09 -4.03 -12.01
C SER A 178 -14.81 -3.23 -11.79
N SER A 179 -13.74 -3.46 -12.57
CA SER A 179 -12.52 -2.64 -12.44
C SER A 179 -12.79 -1.17 -12.76
N ALA A 180 -13.71 -0.86 -13.67
CA ALA A 180 -14.10 0.52 -13.98
C ALA A 180 -14.72 1.24 -12.78
N LEU A 181 -15.41 0.54 -11.88
CA LEU A 181 -15.93 1.13 -10.65
C LEU A 181 -14.82 1.62 -9.72
N ALA A 182 -13.68 0.91 -9.68
CA ALA A 182 -12.51 1.36 -8.91
C ALA A 182 -11.96 2.70 -9.45
N TRP A 183 -12.00 2.88 -10.77
CA TRP A 183 -11.60 4.13 -11.45
C TRP A 183 -12.59 5.27 -11.26
N LEU A 184 -13.88 4.98 -11.34
CA LEU A 184 -14.95 5.98 -11.17
C LEU A 184 -15.06 6.47 -9.73
N THR A 185 -14.51 5.73 -8.77
CA THR A 185 -14.49 6.15 -7.37
C THR A 185 -13.58 7.36 -7.20
N PRO A 186 -14.07 8.56 -6.80
CA PRO A 186 -13.28 9.77 -6.75
C PRO A 186 -12.13 9.68 -5.73
N SER A 187 -10.97 10.25 -6.05
CA SER A 187 -9.94 10.57 -5.05
C SER A 187 -10.14 12.01 -4.60
N LEU A 188 -10.89 12.20 -3.52
CA LEU A 188 -10.98 13.50 -2.87
C LEU A 188 -9.66 13.76 -2.13
N ASN A 189 -8.89 14.76 -2.55
CA ASN A 189 -7.66 15.20 -1.89
C ASN A 189 -8.00 16.02 -0.64
N SER A 190 -8.61 15.38 0.34
CA SER A 190 -9.01 15.97 1.62
C SER A 190 -8.65 15.01 2.74
N GLY A 191 -8.15 15.53 3.86
CA GLY A 191 -7.93 14.75 5.09
C GLY A 191 -9.23 14.38 5.83
N SER A 192 -10.41 14.72 5.28
CA SER A 192 -11.69 14.40 5.93
C SER A 192 -11.94 12.88 5.99
N LYS A 193 -12.59 12.43 7.06
CA LYS A 193 -12.96 11.01 7.27
C LYS A 193 -13.75 10.42 6.10
N ILE A 194 -14.61 11.22 5.47
CA ILE A 194 -15.43 10.81 4.32
C ILE A 194 -14.55 10.59 3.08
N ALA A 195 -13.58 11.47 2.82
CA ALA A 195 -12.64 11.31 1.71
C ALA A 195 -11.76 10.05 1.87
N ILE A 196 -11.36 9.73 3.10
CA ILE A 196 -10.58 8.53 3.40
C ILE A 196 -11.42 7.27 3.20
N LEU A 197 -12.65 7.24 3.72
CA LEU A 197 -13.57 6.13 3.53
C LEU A 197 -13.89 5.89 2.04
N LEU A 198 -14.08 6.97 1.27
CA LEU A 198 -14.33 6.89 -0.16
C LEU A 198 -13.12 6.29 -0.90
N ARG A 199 -11.90 6.65 -0.53
CA ARG A 199 -10.69 6.03 -1.11
C ARG A 199 -10.55 4.56 -0.73
N LEU A 200 -10.86 4.19 0.52
CA LEU A 200 -10.87 2.79 0.97
C LEU A 200 -11.92 1.94 0.24
N SER A 201 -13.05 2.53 -0.17
CA SER A 201 -14.11 1.83 -0.90
C SER A 201 -13.63 1.22 -2.24
N ARG A 202 -12.56 1.77 -2.84
CA ARG A 202 -11.90 1.18 -4.02
C ARG A 202 -11.43 -0.26 -3.77
N SER A 203 -10.94 -0.53 -2.58
CA SER A 203 -10.51 -1.88 -2.17
C SER A 203 -11.69 -2.84 -1.97
N MET A 204 -12.93 -2.34 -1.90
CA MET A 204 -14.14 -3.16 -1.73
C MET A 204 -14.83 -3.52 -3.05
N VAL A 205 -14.30 -3.08 -4.20
CA VAL A 205 -14.88 -3.34 -5.53
C VAL A 205 -15.01 -4.84 -5.84
N PHE A 206 -14.21 -5.70 -5.20
CA PHE A 206 -14.33 -7.16 -5.30
C PHE A 206 -15.70 -7.71 -4.86
N LEU A 207 -16.47 -6.96 -4.06
CA LEU A 207 -17.81 -7.35 -3.65
C LEU A 207 -18.80 -7.42 -4.82
N VAL A 208 -18.58 -6.64 -5.88
CA VAL A 208 -19.44 -6.65 -7.08
C VAL A 208 -19.37 -8.01 -7.80
N PRO A 209 -18.21 -8.48 -8.30
CA PRO A 209 -18.14 -9.78 -8.96
C PRO A 209 -18.46 -10.94 -8.00
N LEU A 210 -18.17 -10.79 -6.69
CA LEU A 210 -18.53 -11.79 -5.68
C LEU A 210 -20.05 -11.95 -5.54
N THR A 211 -20.80 -10.85 -5.41
CA THR A 211 -22.26 -10.89 -5.27
C THR A 211 -22.95 -11.43 -6.51
N PHE A 212 -22.53 -10.99 -7.71
CA PHE A 212 -23.07 -11.51 -8.97
C PHE A 212 -22.79 -13.00 -9.15
N SER A 213 -21.59 -13.47 -8.80
CA SER A 213 -21.24 -14.90 -8.88
C SER A 213 -22.06 -15.75 -7.91
N LEU A 214 -22.32 -15.25 -6.69
CA LEU A 214 -23.19 -15.92 -5.72
C LEU A 214 -24.64 -15.98 -6.19
N LEU A 215 -25.20 -14.86 -6.66
CA LEU A 215 -26.55 -14.82 -7.23
C LEU A 215 -26.67 -15.81 -8.38
N PHE A 216 -25.67 -15.83 -9.27
CA PHE A 216 -25.64 -16.75 -10.39
C PHE A 216 -25.63 -18.23 -9.94
N ALA A 217 -24.81 -18.57 -8.94
CA ALA A 217 -24.74 -19.92 -8.39
C ALA A 217 -26.06 -20.37 -7.74
N VAL A 218 -26.77 -19.46 -7.06
CA VAL A 218 -28.04 -19.74 -6.38
C VAL A 218 -29.20 -19.88 -7.35
N LEU A 219 -29.31 -18.98 -8.33
CA LEU A 219 -30.42 -18.94 -9.29
C LEU A 219 -30.43 -20.13 -10.24
N GLN A 220 -29.27 -20.73 -10.50
CA GLN A 220 -29.15 -21.87 -11.38
C GLN A 220 -29.33 -23.17 -10.61
N THR A 221 -30.48 -23.82 -10.78
CA THR A 221 -30.81 -25.10 -10.13
C THR A 221 -29.76 -26.18 -10.33
N LYS A 222 -29.03 -26.14 -11.45
CA LYS A 222 -27.94 -27.07 -11.80
C LYS A 222 -26.64 -26.82 -11.02
N PHE A 223 -26.44 -25.63 -10.44
CA PHE A 223 -25.19 -25.18 -9.83
C PHE A 223 -25.27 -24.99 -8.31
N LYS A 224 -26.30 -25.52 -7.64
CA LYS A 224 -26.48 -25.44 -6.17
C LYS A 224 -25.36 -26.09 -5.33
N LYS A 225 -24.24 -26.49 -5.92
CA LYS A 225 -23.10 -27.09 -5.23
C LYS A 225 -22.03 -26.02 -4.99
N LEU A 226 -21.57 -25.96 -3.74
CA LEU A 226 -20.51 -25.06 -3.27
C LEU A 226 -19.27 -24.98 -4.19
N PRO A 227 -18.74 -26.08 -4.78
CA PRO A 227 -17.60 -26.00 -5.69
C PRO A 227 -17.87 -25.20 -6.97
N ALA A 228 -19.10 -25.23 -7.50
CA ALA A 228 -19.45 -24.44 -8.68
C ALA A 228 -19.48 -22.94 -8.36
N ALA A 229 -20.02 -22.57 -7.20
CA ALA A 229 -20.02 -21.19 -6.71
C ALA A 229 -18.58 -20.65 -6.56
N ILE A 230 -17.69 -21.45 -5.97
CA ILE A 230 -16.28 -21.09 -5.81
C ILE A 230 -15.61 -20.88 -7.17
N GLY A 231 -15.84 -21.78 -8.14
CA GLY A 231 -15.32 -21.62 -9.50
C GLY A 231 -15.79 -20.34 -10.19
N PHE A 232 -17.08 -20.01 -10.07
CA PHE A 232 -17.63 -18.76 -10.62
C PHE A 232 -17.02 -17.52 -9.96
N ILE A 233 -16.94 -17.51 -8.63
CA ILE A 233 -16.32 -16.41 -7.88
C ILE A 233 -14.86 -16.26 -8.29
N SER A 234 -14.06 -17.35 -8.30
CA SER A 234 -12.66 -17.33 -8.72
C SER A 234 -12.49 -16.74 -10.12
N LEU A 235 -13.31 -17.15 -11.09
CA LEU A 235 -13.24 -16.62 -12.46
C LEU A 235 -13.57 -15.12 -12.53
N SER A 236 -14.61 -14.68 -11.81
CA SER A 236 -15.03 -13.27 -11.77
C SER A 236 -13.99 -12.38 -11.08
N LEU A 237 -13.31 -12.89 -10.04
CA LEU A 237 -12.24 -12.17 -9.35
C LEU A 237 -10.94 -12.15 -10.15
N ALA A 238 -10.61 -13.24 -10.85
CA ALA A 238 -9.47 -13.26 -11.77
C ALA A 238 -9.63 -12.21 -12.88
N SER A 239 -10.83 -12.12 -13.47
CA SER A 239 -11.14 -11.12 -14.50
C SER A 239 -11.14 -9.68 -13.96
N LEU A 240 -11.63 -9.45 -12.73
CA LEU A 240 -11.43 -8.17 -12.04
C LEU A 240 -9.95 -7.82 -11.90
N GLY A 241 -9.12 -8.78 -11.47
CA GLY A 241 -7.68 -8.61 -11.36
C GLY A 241 -7.05 -8.18 -12.68
N VAL A 242 -7.35 -8.89 -13.78
CA VAL A 242 -6.87 -8.54 -15.13
C VAL A 242 -7.30 -7.12 -15.52
N GLY A 243 -8.56 -6.75 -15.29
CA GLY A 243 -9.05 -5.41 -15.59
C GLY A 243 -8.31 -4.33 -14.79
N PHE A 244 -8.10 -4.56 -13.49
CA PHE A 244 -7.41 -3.63 -12.60
C PHE A 244 -5.93 -3.49 -12.96
N TYR A 245 -5.19 -4.59 -13.10
CA TYR A 245 -3.78 -4.55 -13.48
C TYR A 245 -3.57 -3.98 -14.88
N GLY A 246 -4.41 -4.34 -15.86
CA GLY A 246 -4.34 -3.81 -17.21
C GLY A 246 -4.57 -2.29 -17.25
N SER A 247 -5.56 -1.80 -16.51
CA SER A 247 -5.82 -0.36 -16.41
C SER A 247 -4.70 0.42 -15.70
N ASN A 248 -4.16 -0.12 -14.61
CA ASN A 248 -3.02 0.49 -13.92
C ASN A 248 -1.78 0.49 -14.80
N TRP A 249 -1.50 -0.61 -15.49
CA TRP A 249 -0.39 -0.72 -16.42
C TRP A 249 -0.54 0.30 -17.56
N TRP A 250 -1.74 0.46 -18.12
CA TRP A 250 -2.00 1.49 -19.15
C TRP A 250 -1.72 2.91 -18.65
N VAL A 251 -2.14 3.24 -17.43
CA VAL A 251 -1.86 4.56 -16.85
C VAL A 251 -0.38 4.74 -16.53
N VAL A 252 0.29 3.72 -16.01
CA VAL A 252 1.74 3.75 -15.76
C VAL A 252 2.51 3.90 -17.06
N LEU A 253 2.15 3.18 -18.12
CA LEU A 253 2.76 3.35 -19.44
C LEU A 253 2.60 4.78 -19.96
N ASN A 254 1.40 5.34 -19.87
CA ASN A 254 1.16 6.70 -20.32
C ASN A 254 1.82 7.74 -19.40
N ARG A 255 1.98 7.47 -18.11
CA ARG A 255 2.63 8.38 -17.17
C ARG A 255 4.14 8.26 -17.25
N GLU A 256 4.71 7.10 -16.98
CA GLU A 256 6.16 6.92 -16.83
C GLU A 256 6.90 6.81 -18.16
N PHE A 257 6.25 6.30 -19.22
CA PHE A 257 6.93 6.02 -20.49
C PHE A 257 6.57 6.98 -21.63
N SER A 258 5.51 7.79 -21.50
CA SER A 258 5.25 8.85 -22.49
C SER A 258 6.09 10.09 -22.17
N SER A 259 7.28 10.16 -22.79
CA SER A 259 8.15 11.33 -23.00
C SER A 259 8.28 12.36 -21.86
N PHE A 260 9.52 12.58 -21.41
CA PHE A 260 9.94 13.62 -20.46
C PHE A 260 9.21 14.97 -20.64
N ASP A 261 8.84 15.36 -21.86
CA ASP A 261 8.11 16.60 -22.20
C ASP A 261 6.68 16.69 -21.62
N ARG A 262 5.94 15.57 -21.49
CA ARG A 262 4.55 15.61 -20.94
C ARG A 262 4.53 15.63 -19.42
N ASN A 263 5.52 15.01 -18.79
CA ASN A 263 5.72 15.02 -17.33
C ASN A 263 6.82 15.99 -16.91
N GLN A 264 7.17 16.94 -17.77
CA GLN A 264 8.22 17.91 -17.50
C GLN A 264 7.95 18.65 -16.19
N GLN A 265 6.69 19.01 -15.91
CA GLN A 265 6.31 19.65 -14.65
C GLN A 265 6.47 18.73 -13.43
N ALA A 266 6.23 17.43 -13.57
CA ALA A 266 6.40 16.47 -12.47
C ALA A 266 7.87 16.14 -12.19
N ASN A 267 8.76 16.34 -13.17
CA ASN A 267 10.19 16.03 -13.06
C ASN A 267 11.07 17.28 -12.84
N LEU A 268 10.67 18.43 -13.38
CA LEU A 268 11.38 19.72 -13.34
C LEU A 268 10.64 20.80 -12.56
N GLY A 269 9.41 20.54 -12.11
CA GLY A 269 8.54 21.54 -11.48
C GLY A 269 7.73 22.36 -12.48
N SER A 270 6.59 22.91 -12.04
CA SER A 270 5.83 23.91 -12.80
C SER A 270 6.65 25.19 -12.99
N GLN A 271 6.25 26.06 -13.93
CA GLN A 271 6.87 27.37 -14.08
C GLN A 271 6.77 28.17 -12.78
N GLU A 272 5.63 28.08 -12.10
CA GLU A 272 5.40 28.75 -10.81
C GLU A 272 6.29 28.19 -9.70
N LEU A 273 6.47 26.87 -9.62
CA LEU A 273 7.41 26.27 -8.68
C LEU A 273 8.85 26.71 -8.98
N ASN A 274 9.25 26.70 -10.25
CA ASN A 274 10.59 27.12 -10.65
C ASN A 274 10.85 28.58 -10.29
N ASN A 275 9.92 29.48 -10.57
CA ASN A 275 10.01 30.90 -10.22
C ASN A 275 10.14 31.09 -8.70
N ALA A 276 9.28 30.42 -7.92
CA ALA A 276 9.32 30.50 -6.46
C ALA A 276 10.64 29.98 -5.89
N MET A 277 11.15 28.84 -6.38
CA MET A 277 12.39 28.25 -5.89
C MET A 277 13.63 29.01 -6.35
N GLN A 278 13.62 29.62 -7.55
CA GLN A 278 14.67 30.52 -7.99
C GLN A 278 14.71 31.79 -7.14
N TRP A 279 13.54 32.37 -6.83
CA TRP A 279 13.45 33.50 -5.91
C TRP A 279 13.99 33.13 -4.53
N LEU A 280 13.56 31.99 -3.98
CA LEU A 280 14.04 31.52 -2.68
C LEU A 280 15.56 31.36 -2.70
N LYS A 281 16.13 30.74 -3.74
CA LYS A 281 17.58 30.59 -3.90
C LYS A 281 18.31 31.93 -3.98
N ALA A 282 17.71 32.95 -4.58
CA ALA A 282 18.33 34.26 -4.73
C ALA A 282 18.30 35.09 -3.43
N GLN A 283 17.23 34.94 -2.62
CA GLN A 283 16.99 35.77 -1.44
C GLN A 283 17.39 35.12 -0.10
N SER A 284 17.64 33.81 -0.09
CA SER A 284 18.03 33.08 1.12
C SER A 284 19.53 32.78 1.18
N GLY A 285 20.09 32.75 2.39
CA GLY A 285 21.45 32.27 2.65
C GLY A 285 21.59 30.75 2.47
N GLN A 286 22.81 30.24 2.30
CA GLN A 286 23.03 28.78 2.12
C GLN A 286 22.61 27.95 3.35
N ASP A 287 22.69 28.54 4.54
CA ASP A 287 22.31 27.88 5.80
C ASP A 287 20.84 28.09 6.17
N ASP A 288 20.10 28.90 5.41
CA ASP A 288 18.68 29.11 5.66
C ASP A 288 17.90 27.80 5.45
N VAL A 289 16.98 27.53 6.38
CA VAL A 289 16.08 26.38 6.32
C VAL A 289 14.70 26.86 5.90
N PHE A 290 14.09 26.14 4.95
CA PHE A 290 12.70 26.37 4.54
C PHE A 290 11.78 25.23 5.00
N ALA A 291 10.51 25.53 5.26
CA ALA A 291 9.44 24.57 5.51
C ALA A 291 8.38 24.66 4.41
N SER A 292 7.66 23.57 4.15
CA SER A 292 6.62 23.56 3.10
C SER A 292 5.49 22.58 3.37
N ASN A 293 4.29 22.89 2.85
CA ASN A 293 3.16 21.95 2.74
C ASN A 293 3.26 21.06 1.48
N ASN A 294 4.31 21.25 0.68
CA ASN A 294 4.72 20.38 -0.39
C ASN A 294 5.96 19.60 0.04
N ASP A 295 5.78 18.29 0.23
CA ASP A 295 6.80 17.34 0.67
C ASP A 295 7.69 16.83 -0.48
N SER A 296 7.52 17.37 -1.69
CA SER A 296 8.31 17.02 -2.86
C SER A 296 9.79 17.38 -2.68
N PHE A 297 10.66 16.43 -3.02
CA PHE A 297 12.10 16.65 -3.09
C PHE A 297 12.49 17.78 -4.08
N LEU A 298 11.65 18.05 -5.07
CA LEU A 298 11.90 19.07 -6.09
C LEU A 298 12.10 20.47 -5.50
N LEU A 299 11.39 20.82 -4.42
CA LEU A 299 11.57 22.13 -3.77
C LEU A 299 13.01 22.31 -3.33
N SER A 300 13.60 21.25 -2.76
CA SER A 300 14.97 21.27 -2.25
C SER A 300 16.00 21.23 -3.38
N ALA A 301 15.75 20.41 -4.40
CA ALA A 301 16.60 20.32 -5.58
C ALA A 301 16.68 21.66 -6.34
N LEU A 302 15.55 22.34 -6.50
CA LEU A 302 15.45 23.60 -7.25
C LEU A 302 15.96 24.80 -6.44
N SER A 303 15.55 24.91 -5.16
CA SER A 303 16.01 26.01 -4.30
C SER A 303 17.47 25.88 -3.89
N GLN A 304 18.01 24.66 -3.89
CA GLN A 304 19.33 24.35 -3.32
C GLN A 304 19.43 24.81 -1.86
N ARG A 305 18.34 24.64 -1.10
CA ARG A 305 18.25 24.97 0.32
C ARG A 305 17.86 23.76 1.16
N ARG A 306 18.18 23.86 2.45
CA ARG A 306 17.83 22.83 3.42
C ARG A 306 16.34 22.93 3.72
N GLY A 307 15.63 21.82 3.60
CA GLY A 307 14.23 21.73 3.99
C GLY A 307 14.14 21.24 5.43
N PHE A 308 13.23 21.82 6.20
CA PHE A 308 12.94 21.48 7.59
C PHE A 308 12.51 20.01 7.72
N LEU A 309 11.67 19.57 6.78
CA LEU A 309 11.32 18.19 6.55
C LEU A 309 11.24 17.98 5.04
N GLN A 310 12.25 17.33 4.47
CA GLN A 310 12.23 16.94 3.06
C GLN A 310 11.70 15.52 2.98
N SER A 311 10.66 15.26 2.18
CA SER A 311 10.31 13.93 1.71
C SER A 311 10.62 12.82 2.75
N LYS A 312 9.74 12.68 3.75
CA LYS A 312 9.95 11.78 4.91
C LYS A 312 10.40 10.37 4.48
N TYR A 313 9.96 9.93 3.30
CA TYR A 313 10.38 8.67 2.69
C TYR A 313 11.87 8.62 2.25
N LEU A 314 12.44 9.71 1.70
CA LEU A 314 13.86 9.79 1.33
C LEU A 314 14.76 9.91 2.55
N LEU A 315 14.35 10.70 3.54
CA LEU A 315 15.07 10.81 4.81
C LEU A 315 15.12 9.43 5.52
N ARG A 316 14.00 8.71 5.53
CA ARG A 316 13.92 7.31 6.00
C ARG A 316 14.80 6.32 5.21
N ARG A 317 15.24 6.66 4.00
CA ARG A 317 16.05 5.78 3.14
C ARG A 317 17.55 5.91 3.37
N HIS A 318 18.02 7.05 3.86
CA HIS A 318 19.45 7.40 3.86
C HIS A 318 20.04 7.66 5.25
N THR A 319 19.24 7.61 6.31
CA THR A 319 19.69 7.85 7.68
C THR A 319 19.41 6.62 8.56
N VAL A 320 20.34 6.29 9.46
CA VAL A 320 20.09 5.28 10.51
C VAL A 320 19.25 5.95 11.59
N PHE A 321 18.02 5.49 11.80
CA PHE A 321 17.09 6.09 12.76
C PHE A 321 17.24 5.47 14.14
N THR A 322 17.54 6.29 15.14
CA THR A 322 17.30 5.98 16.56
C THR A 322 15.85 6.32 16.92
N ALA A 323 15.33 5.80 18.03
CA ALA A 323 13.99 6.15 18.51
C ALA A 323 13.82 7.68 18.69
N ASP A 324 14.89 8.36 19.13
CA ASP A 324 14.90 9.83 19.27
C ASP A 324 14.75 10.54 17.92
N TRP A 325 15.40 10.03 16.87
CA TRP A 325 15.30 10.57 15.52
C TRP A 325 13.92 10.35 14.89
N GLU A 326 13.27 9.21 15.14
CA GLU A 326 11.88 8.99 14.71
C GLU A 326 10.91 9.95 15.41
N GLY A 327 11.05 10.10 16.72
CA GLY A 327 10.25 11.06 17.50
C GLY A 327 10.45 12.50 17.02
N GLU A 328 11.67 12.88 16.65
CA GLU A 328 11.95 14.18 16.07
C GLU A 328 11.27 14.38 14.71
N LEU A 329 11.38 13.41 13.78
CA LEU A 329 10.73 13.49 12.46
C LEU A 329 9.22 13.53 12.56
N ASP A 330 8.62 12.74 13.45
CA ASP A 330 7.19 12.75 13.71
C ASP A 330 6.78 14.10 14.28
N SER A 331 7.50 14.63 15.28
CA SER A 331 7.27 15.97 15.83
C SER A 331 7.34 17.07 14.75
N ARG A 332 8.32 17.03 13.83
CA ARG A 332 8.43 17.98 12.73
C ARG A 332 7.25 17.86 11.76
N GLY A 333 6.83 16.64 11.44
CA GLY A 333 5.69 16.37 10.55
C GLY A 333 4.36 16.82 11.15
N ASP A 334 4.13 16.57 12.43
CA ASP A 334 2.93 16.97 13.17
C ASP A 334 2.85 18.51 13.25
N LEU A 335 3.96 19.18 13.54
CA LEU A 335 4.04 20.63 13.58
C LEU A 335 3.70 21.26 12.22
N LEU A 336 4.28 20.73 11.12
CA LEU A 336 3.93 21.19 9.78
C LEU A 336 2.44 20.97 9.47
N THR A 337 1.90 19.80 9.81
CA THR A 337 0.48 19.49 9.61
C THR A 337 -0.41 20.49 10.35
N GLN A 338 -0.10 20.76 11.62
CA GLN A 338 -0.84 21.75 12.43
C GLN A 338 -0.75 23.15 11.84
N ILE A 339 0.42 23.60 11.40
CA ILE A 339 0.61 24.94 10.79
C ILE A 339 -0.28 25.11 9.55
N PHE A 340 -0.39 24.09 8.71
CA PHE A 340 -1.14 24.19 7.45
C PHE A 340 -2.62 23.85 7.59
N SER A 341 -3.03 23.11 8.61
CA SER A 341 -4.46 22.87 8.89
C SER A 341 -5.09 23.98 9.74
N GLU A 342 -4.39 24.44 10.78
CA GLU A 342 -4.85 25.40 11.79
C GLU A 342 -3.70 26.37 12.17
N PRO A 343 -3.36 27.32 11.27
CA PRO A 343 -2.25 28.23 11.50
C PRO A 343 -2.49 29.10 12.74
N SER A 344 -1.48 29.17 13.60
CA SER A 344 -1.45 30.04 14.78
C SER A 344 -0.07 30.67 14.93
N GLU A 345 -0.01 31.85 15.56
CA GLU A 345 1.26 32.51 15.85
C GLU A 345 2.19 31.64 16.71
N SER A 346 1.62 30.90 17.67
CA SER A 346 2.36 29.94 18.51
C SER A 346 3.07 28.86 17.67
N ASN A 347 2.37 28.27 16.71
CA ASN A 347 2.94 27.21 15.86
C ASN A 347 3.99 27.77 14.90
N LEU A 348 3.80 28.98 14.39
CA LEU A 348 4.76 29.66 13.53
C LEU A 348 6.03 30.10 14.29
N ARG A 349 5.91 30.51 15.56
CA ARG A 349 7.07 30.75 16.43
C ARG A 349 7.82 29.47 16.71
N GLN A 350 7.13 28.37 17.05
CA GLN A 350 7.78 27.08 17.28
C GLN A 350 8.59 26.57 16.09
N ILE A 351 8.14 26.78 14.85
CA ILE A 351 8.91 26.37 13.68
C ILE A 351 10.10 27.33 13.44
N ALA A 352 9.94 28.62 13.71
CA ALA A 352 11.02 29.61 13.64
C ALA A 352 12.12 29.32 14.69
N ASP A 353 11.75 29.00 15.93
CA ASP A 353 12.66 28.58 17.01
C ASP A 353 13.48 27.33 16.64
N ARG A 354 12.94 26.48 15.76
CA ARG A 354 13.63 25.31 15.20
C ARG A 354 14.50 25.64 13.98
N GLY A 355 14.77 26.92 13.74
CA GLY A 355 15.69 27.42 12.72
C GLY A 355 15.07 27.59 11.33
N VAL A 356 13.74 27.50 11.20
CA VAL A 356 13.07 27.74 9.91
C VAL A 356 12.87 29.22 9.68
N ARG A 357 13.42 29.72 8.58
CA ARG A 357 13.26 31.11 8.18
C ARG A 357 12.18 31.29 7.13
N TRP A 358 12.11 30.38 6.15
CA TRP A 358 11.24 30.54 4.99
C TRP A 358 10.09 29.55 5.03
N LEU A 359 8.85 30.03 4.98
CA LEU A 359 7.68 29.17 4.83
C LEU A 359 7.19 29.22 3.38
N VAL A 360 7.35 28.11 2.65
CA VAL A 360 6.88 27.93 1.28
C VAL A 360 5.51 27.30 1.30
N VAL A 361 4.53 27.93 0.66
CA VAL A 361 3.12 27.55 0.73
C VAL A 361 2.61 27.30 -0.67
N GLU A 362 2.26 26.05 -0.97
CA GLU A 362 1.50 25.68 -2.16
C GLU A 362 0.01 25.96 -1.90
N LYS A 363 -0.54 26.95 -2.59
CA LYS A 363 -1.89 27.49 -2.34
C LYS A 363 -3.00 26.48 -2.62
N THR A 364 -2.79 25.59 -3.58
CA THR A 364 -3.77 24.54 -3.97
C THR A 364 -4.06 23.54 -2.85
N LYS A 365 -3.17 23.44 -1.86
CA LYS A 365 -3.30 22.53 -0.71
C LYS A 365 -3.87 23.21 0.55
N LEU A 366 -4.14 24.50 0.50
CA LEU A 366 -4.73 25.23 1.61
C LEU A 366 -6.25 25.16 1.58
N THR A 367 -6.85 24.94 2.75
CA THR A 367 -8.29 25.08 2.99
C THR A 367 -8.69 26.54 3.27
N SER A 368 -7.75 27.39 3.67
CA SER A 368 -7.98 28.83 3.91
C SER A 368 -6.71 29.67 3.72
N ASN A 369 -6.86 30.95 3.33
CA ASN A 369 -5.75 31.89 3.11
C ASN A 369 -5.25 32.58 4.41
N VAL A 370 -5.58 32.02 5.58
CA VAL A 370 -5.32 32.66 6.89
C VAL A 370 -3.81 32.83 7.16
N LEU A 371 -2.94 32.06 6.52
CA LEU A 371 -1.48 32.19 6.68
C LEU A 371 -0.93 33.59 6.33
N LYS A 372 -1.59 34.36 5.44
CA LYS A 372 -1.18 35.74 5.12
C LYS A 372 -1.36 36.71 6.28
N SER A 373 -2.21 36.41 7.27
CA SER A 373 -2.40 37.31 8.42
C SER A 373 -1.28 37.22 9.45
N PHE A 374 -0.40 36.22 9.34
CA PHE A 374 0.66 35.96 10.33
C PHE A 374 2.08 36.31 9.85
N GLY A 375 2.24 36.81 8.62
CA GLY A 375 3.54 37.19 8.10
C GLY A 375 3.43 37.96 6.79
N THR A 376 4.49 38.71 6.46
CA THR A 376 4.56 39.46 5.21
C THR A 376 4.95 38.54 4.07
N ALA A 377 4.14 38.51 3.01
CA ALA A 377 4.45 37.80 1.78
C ALA A 377 5.72 38.41 1.16
N SER A 378 6.81 37.65 1.14
CA SER A 378 8.07 38.07 0.51
C SER A 378 8.10 37.70 -0.97
N PHE A 379 7.34 36.68 -1.35
CA PHE A 379 7.09 36.30 -2.74
C PHE A 379 5.69 35.74 -2.88
N GLU A 380 5.03 36.03 -3.99
CA GLU A 380 3.73 35.45 -4.33
C GLU A 380 3.58 35.33 -5.85
N ASN A 381 3.16 34.16 -6.31
CA ASN A 381 2.68 33.91 -7.67
C ASN A 381 1.39 33.07 -7.63
N ASP A 382 0.90 32.58 -8.77
CA ASP A 382 -0.43 31.95 -8.81
C ASP A 382 -0.54 30.68 -7.95
N GLU A 383 0.52 29.87 -7.86
CA GLU A 383 0.52 28.59 -7.13
C GLU A 383 1.20 28.65 -5.76
N TYR A 384 2.16 29.56 -5.56
CA TYR A 384 3.05 29.59 -4.39
C TYR A 384 3.07 30.95 -3.69
N LEU A 385 3.27 30.88 -2.38
CA LEU A 385 3.48 32.01 -1.48
C LEU A 385 4.69 31.69 -0.61
N ILE A 386 5.60 32.65 -0.42
CA ILE A 386 6.75 32.50 0.49
C ILE A 386 6.66 33.59 1.56
N LEU A 387 6.63 33.15 2.82
CA LEU A 387 6.65 34.02 3.99
C LEU A 387 8.05 34.00 4.63
N ASP A 388 8.51 35.17 5.04
CA ASP A 388 9.70 35.30 5.89
C ASP A 388 9.27 35.29 7.36
N LEU A 389 9.76 34.30 8.10
CA LEU A 389 9.50 34.11 9.53
C LEU A 389 10.56 34.81 10.41
N SER A 390 11.56 35.49 9.82
CA SER A 390 12.62 36.18 10.58
C SER A 390 12.09 37.24 11.55
N LEU A 391 10.90 37.78 11.31
CA LEU A 391 10.25 38.75 12.20
C LEU A 391 9.51 38.10 13.38
N LEU A 392 9.38 36.77 13.39
CA LEU A 392 8.73 35.99 14.45
C LEU A 392 9.72 35.31 15.39
N ALA A 393 11.02 35.28 15.02
CA ALA A 393 12.12 34.66 15.77
C ALA A 393 12.73 35.61 16.81
#